data_AF-A0A2H0DS03-F1
#
_entry.id   AF-A0A2H0DS03-F1
#
_cell.length_a   1.000
_cell.length_b   1.000
_cell.length_c   1.000
_cell.angle_alpha   90.00
_cell.angle_beta   90.00
_cell.angle_gamma   90.00
#
_symmetry.space_group_name_H-M   'P 1'
#
loop_
_entity.id
_entity.type
_entity.pdbx_description
1 polymer ?
#
loop_
_entity_poly.entity_id
_entity_poly.type
_entity_poly.pdbx_seq_one_letter_code
_entity_poly.pdbx_strand_id
1 'polypeptide(L)'
;MKRLLPLISLVVLAASCAPRTSARRERTDSATLTKRHSSKYVGPKRRIGVVEFENKTAYGSRLGSAASDILVTELAKTGRFVVVERDKLDKIMAEQKLQASGAIDPRTVVKVGQILGLNAIVTGSVSEFGVKQEGSEYVIVQSKRQTAEATVDIRIVDAETGQVIFADSGTGIAKNAKGSVLGLGGRGGYDETIEGKALRQAIVQFTENIVSQVSKKPWTCRIAGVRGDSVYLNAGPTMGIEEGQELNCFSLGKQITDPTTGLVLGHEEEPLGTVRVTGPLGANGEGSIAHMLKQTGRAPQPKDICRLAD
;
A
#
# COMPACT_ATOMS: atom_id res chain seq x y z
N MET A 1 62.01 80.59 -9.87
CA MET A 1 63.11 79.76 -10.40
C MET A 1 62.53 78.44 -10.87
N LYS A 2 62.99 78.00 -12.04
CA LYS A 2 62.55 76.81 -12.78
C LYS A 2 62.99 75.51 -12.08
N ARG A 3 62.18 74.45 -12.27
CA ARG A 3 62.53 73.06 -12.66
C ARG A 3 61.41 72.14 -12.19
N LEU A 4 60.97 71.07 -12.84
CA LEU A 4 61.02 70.51 -14.21
C LEU A 4 60.27 69.16 -14.02
N LEU A 5 59.44 68.78 -14.99
CA LEU A 5 58.63 67.55 -15.11
C LEU A 5 59.43 66.23 -14.88
N PRO A 6 58.80 65.03 -14.65
CA PRO A 6 57.83 64.45 -15.58
C PRO A 6 56.63 63.64 -15.04
N LEU A 7 55.53 63.79 -15.77
CA LEU A 7 54.65 62.74 -16.32
C LEU A 7 54.94 61.28 -15.90
N ILE A 8 54.03 60.67 -15.12
CA ILE A 8 53.72 59.25 -15.22
C ILE A 8 52.19 59.08 -15.15
N SER A 9 51.65 58.63 -16.27
CA SER A 9 50.27 58.20 -16.50
C SER A 9 49.86 57.11 -15.51
N LEU A 10 48.89 57.39 -14.63
CA LEU A 10 48.25 56.36 -13.82
C LEU A 10 47.05 55.81 -14.60
N VAL A 11 47.29 54.67 -15.23
CA VAL A 11 46.31 53.86 -15.94
C VAL A 11 45.18 53.47 -14.98
N VAL A 12 43.97 53.96 -15.26
CA VAL A 12 42.73 53.48 -14.64
C VAL A 12 42.46 52.07 -15.17
N LEU A 13 42.90 51.05 -14.41
CA LEU A 13 42.44 49.69 -14.59
C LEU A 13 41.03 49.59 -13.99
N ALA A 14 40.04 49.86 -14.83
CA ALA A 14 38.68 49.39 -14.62
C ALA A 14 38.70 47.86 -14.69
N ALA A 15 38.96 47.22 -13.54
CA ALA A 15 38.71 45.80 -13.37
C ALA A 15 37.20 45.59 -13.43
N SER A 16 36.74 45.28 -14.63
CA SER A 16 35.41 44.81 -14.96
C SER A 16 35.05 43.66 -14.03
N CYS A 17 34.28 43.95 -12.98
CA CYS A 17 33.50 42.93 -12.30
C CYS A 17 32.39 42.53 -13.27
N ALA A 18 32.72 41.62 -14.19
CA ALA A 18 31.71 40.85 -14.90
C ALA A 18 30.81 40.21 -13.82
N PRO A 19 29.48 40.35 -13.91
CA PRO A 19 28.60 39.61 -13.01
C PRO A 19 28.90 38.14 -13.24
N ARG A 20 29.53 37.49 -12.25
CA ARG A 20 29.51 36.04 -12.17
C ARG A 20 28.06 35.69 -11.97
N THR A 21 27.38 35.35 -13.06
CA THR A 21 26.19 34.50 -13.02
C THR A 21 26.58 33.31 -12.16
N SER A 22 26.21 33.36 -10.87
CA SER A 22 26.16 32.15 -10.08
C SER A 22 25.20 31.27 -10.85
N ALA A 23 25.73 30.25 -11.52
CA ALA A 23 24.92 29.17 -12.04
C ALA A 23 24.14 28.68 -10.83
N ARG A 24 22.88 29.14 -10.75
CA ARG A 24 21.84 28.56 -9.91
C ARG A 24 21.83 27.12 -10.39
N ARG A 25 22.54 26.26 -9.67
CA ARG A 25 22.43 24.82 -9.82
C ARG A 25 20.96 24.60 -9.53
N GLU A 26 20.17 24.47 -10.59
CA GLU A 26 18.82 23.96 -10.49
C GLU A 26 19.00 22.67 -9.70
N ARG A 27 18.61 22.72 -8.42
CA ARG A 27 18.27 21.52 -7.71
C ARG A 27 17.14 20.97 -8.54
N THR A 28 17.47 19.98 -9.35
CA THR A 28 16.59 18.89 -9.72
C THR A 28 16.19 18.20 -8.41
N ASP A 29 15.45 18.93 -7.57
CA ASP A 29 14.35 18.37 -6.80
C ASP A 29 13.28 18.03 -7.85
N SER A 30 13.61 17.07 -8.73
CA SER A 30 12.59 16.25 -9.35
C SER A 30 12.02 15.46 -8.19
N ALA A 31 11.09 16.11 -7.49
CA ALA A 31 9.93 15.43 -6.96
C ALA A 31 9.51 14.46 -8.06
N THR A 32 9.84 13.18 -7.87
CA THR A 32 9.15 12.09 -8.53
C THR A 32 7.73 12.23 -8.04
N LEU A 33 6.99 13.12 -8.71
CA LEU A 33 5.56 13.28 -8.60
C LEU A 33 5.03 11.89 -8.88
N THR A 34 4.63 11.26 -7.79
CA THR A 34 3.96 9.97 -7.74
C THR A 34 3.01 9.93 -8.93
N LYS A 35 3.24 9.01 -9.87
CA LYS A 35 2.36 8.80 -11.01
C LYS A 35 0.94 8.71 -10.44
N ARG A 36 0.14 9.76 -10.63
CA ARG A 36 -1.27 9.73 -10.25
C ARG A 36 -1.90 8.63 -11.08
N HIS A 37 -2.21 7.50 -10.47
CA HIS A 37 -3.09 6.47 -11.02
C HIS A 37 -4.42 7.16 -11.35
N SER A 38 -4.57 7.60 -12.59
CA SER A 38 -5.69 8.40 -13.08
C SER A 38 -6.64 7.62 -13.99
N SER A 39 -6.38 6.34 -14.26
CA SER A 39 -7.41 5.47 -14.82
C SER A 39 -8.18 4.81 -13.69
N LYS A 40 -9.50 5.04 -13.65
CA LYS A 40 -10.42 4.27 -12.82
C LYS A 40 -10.24 2.80 -13.23
N TYR A 41 -9.68 1.98 -12.34
CA TYR A 41 -9.49 0.56 -12.63
C TYR A 41 -10.85 -0.10 -12.86
N VAL A 42 -10.99 -0.75 -14.01
CA VAL A 42 -12.14 -1.57 -14.38
C VAL A 42 -11.65 -3.00 -14.49
N GLY A 43 -12.13 -3.86 -13.60
CA GLY A 43 -11.68 -5.25 -13.51
C GLY A 43 -11.95 -5.83 -12.12
N PRO A 44 -11.75 -7.15 -11.97
CA PRO A 44 -12.07 -7.85 -10.75
C PRO A 44 -11.14 -7.41 -9.60
N LYS A 45 -11.73 -6.95 -8.50
CA LYS A 45 -11.01 -6.54 -7.29
C LYS A 45 -10.66 -7.75 -6.43
N ARG A 46 -9.49 -7.70 -5.78
CA ARG A 46 -9.04 -8.74 -4.83
C ARG A 46 -9.32 -8.31 -3.40
N ARG A 47 -9.61 -9.26 -2.51
CA ARG A 47 -9.80 -8.99 -1.07
C ARG A 47 -8.44 -9.00 -0.37
N ILE A 48 -8.11 -7.93 0.31
CA ILE A 48 -6.84 -7.80 1.06
C ILE A 48 -7.12 -7.39 2.50
N GLY A 49 -6.44 -8.04 3.44
CA GLY A 49 -6.43 -7.63 4.84
C GLY A 49 -5.18 -6.82 5.16
N VAL A 50 -5.30 -5.77 5.96
CA VAL A 50 -4.15 -5.04 6.51
C VAL A 50 -4.22 -5.17 8.02
N VAL A 51 -3.23 -5.83 8.61
CA VAL A 51 -3.08 -5.92 10.06
C VAL A 51 -2.52 -4.61 10.58
N GLU A 52 -2.83 -4.25 11.83
CA GLU A 52 -2.16 -3.13 12.49
C GLU A 52 -0.64 -3.29 12.45
N PHE A 53 0.06 -2.23 12.06
CA PHE A 53 1.51 -2.27 12.03
C PHE A 53 2.06 -2.12 13.45
N GLU A 54 3.11 -2.86 13.76
CA GLU A 54 3.83 -2.67 15.01
C GLU A 54 4.59 -1.34 14.99
N ASN A 55 4.71 -0.70 16.15
CA ASN A 55 5.66 0.39 16.32
C ASN A 55 6.89 -0.13 17.09
N LYS A 56 8.03 -0.20 16.41
CA LYS A 56 9.31 -0.63 17.01
C LYS A 56 10.17 0.55 17.48
N THR A 57 9.65 1.76 17.36
CA THR A 57 10.35 2.99 17.74
C THR A 57 9.94 3.42 19.15
N ALA A 58 10.75 4.26 19.78
CA ALA A 58 10.39 4.92 21.04
C ALA A 58 9.41 6.10 20.84
N TYR A 59 9.09 6.45 19.59
CA TYR A 59 8.27 7.60 19.25
C TYR A 59 6.80 7.22 19.12
N GLY A 60 5.91 8.04 19.67
CA GLY A 60 4.46 8.05 19.43
C GLY A 60 3.78 6.67 19.39
N SER A 61 3.01 6.32 20.42
CA SER A 61 2.32 5.01 20.50
C SER A 61 1.43 4.68 19.30
N ARG A 62 1.03 5.68 18.50
CA ARG A 62 0.09 5.55 17.38
C ARG A 62 0.73 5.43 16.01
N LEU A 63 2.06 5.47 15.87
CA LEU A 63 2.72 5.43 14.54
C LEU A 63 2.35 4.17 13.74
N GLY A 64 2.25 3.01 14.42
CA GLY A 64 1.82 1.75 13.82
C GLY A 64 0.39 1.82 13.25
N SER A 65 -0.58 2.22 14.09
CA SER A 65 -1.96 2.44 13.65
C SER A 65 -2.06 3.41 12.47
N ALA A 66 -1.36 4.55 12.54
CA ALA A 66 -1.36 5.57 11.50
C ALA A 66 -0.76 5.04 10.18
N ALA A 67 0.31 4.25 10.25
CA ALA A 67 0.91 3.62 9.08
C ALA A 67 -0.07 2.63 8.41
N SER A 68 -0.74 1.79 9.20
CA SER A 68 -1.74 0.86 8.66
C SER A 68 -2.93 1.59 8.00
N ASP A 69 -3.44 2.67 8.61
CA ASP A 69 -4.55 3.46 8.08
C ASP A 69 -4.19 4.17 6.77
N ILE A 70 -2.95 4.68 6.68
CA ILE A 70 -2.42 5.27 5.44
C ILE A 70 -2.37 4.20 4.35
N LEU A 71 -1.85 2.99 4.65
CA LEU A 71 -1.78 1.92 3.66
C LEU A 71 -3.17 1.49 3.18
N VAL A 72 -4.13 1.31 4.08
CA VAL A 72 -5.54 1.00 3.73
C VAL A 72 -6.08 2.07 2.77
N THR A 73 -5.84 3.34 3.08
CA THR A 73 -6.26 4.47 2.24
C THR A 73 -5.62 4.43 0.86
N GLU A 74 -4.30 4.21 0.77
CA GLU A 74 -3.58 4.16 -0.51
C GLU A 74 -3.99 2.94 -1.35
N LEU A 75 -4.21 1.77 -0.73
CA LEU A 75 -4.74 0.58 -1.41
C LEU A 75 -6.16 0.80 -1.91
N ALA A 76 -7.04 1.41 -1.11
CA ALA A 76 -8.41 1.71 -1.52
C ALA A 76 -8.45 2.67 -2.74
N LYS A 77 -7.58 3.70 -2.74
CA LYS A 77 -7.46 4.64 -3.86
C LYS A 77 -7.05 3.98 -5.18
N THR A 78 -6.38 2.82 -5.14
CA THR A 78 -6.03 2.10 -6.38
C THR A 78 -7.27 1.58 -7.12
N GLY A 79 -8.39 1.39 -6.43
CA GLY A 79 -9.60 0.76 -6.98
C GLY A 79 -9.46 -0.74 -7.29
N ARG A 80 -8.30 -1.35 -7.00
CA ARG A 80 -7.98 -2.76 -7.33
C ARG A 80 -8.29 -3.74 -6.19
N PHE A 81 -8.57 -3.21 -5.01
CA PHE A 81 -8.74 -4.01 -3.80
C PHE A 81 -10.06 -3.71 -3.10
N VAL A 82 -10.65 -4.75 -2.50
CA VAL A 82 -11.57 -4.63 -1.39
C VAL A 82 -10.76 -4.83 -0.12
N VAL A 83 -10.55 -3.74 0.63
CA VAL A 83 -9.78 -3.80 1.87
C VAL A 83 -10.73 -4.16 3.00
N VAL A 84 -10.44 -5.26 3.70
CA VAL A 84 -11.25 -5.70 4.84
C VAL A 84 -10.89 -4.88 6.07
N GLU A 85 -11.92 -4.49 6.83
CA GLU A 85 -11.79 -3.69 8.03
C GLU A 85 -10.88 -4.36 9.08
N ARG A 86 -10.00 -3.54 9.66
CA ARG A 86 -9.02 -3.97 10.66
C ARG A 86 -9.68 -4.58 11.89
N ASP A 87 -10.74 -3.98 12.41
CA ASP A 87 -11.44 -4.50 13.60
C ASP A 87 -11.98 -5.93 13.41
N LYS A 88 -12.36 -6.30 12.18
CA LYS A 88 -12.79 -7.68 11.85
C LYS A 88 -11.59 -8.62 11.83
N LEU A 89 -10.48 -8.18 11.23
CA LEU A 89 -9.22 -8.93 11.26
C LEU A 89 -8.77 -9.15 12.70
N ASP A 90 -8.70 -8.09 13.50
CA ASP A 90 -8.20 -8.15 14.87
C ASP A 90 -9.05 -9.03 15.76
N LYS A 91 -10.38 -9.01 15.63
CA LYS A 91 -11.28 -9.92 16.37
C LYS A 91 -10.99 -11.38 16.05
N ILE A 92 -10.95 -11.74 14.77
CA ILE A 92 -10.70 -13.13 14.34
C ILE A 92 -9.28 -13.54 14.71
N MET A 93 -8.31 -12.65 14.50
CA MET A 93 -6.93 -12.86 14.88
C MET A 93 -6.79 -13.03 16.39
N ALA A 94 -7.49 -12.28 17.22
CA ALA A 94 -7.47 -12.44 18.68
C ALA A 94 -8.04 -13.80 19.11
N GLU A 95 -9.12 -14.25 18.47
CA GLU A 95 -9.67 -15.60 18.67
C GLU A 95 -8.66 -16.70 18.26
N GLN A 96 -7.85 -16.46 17.21
CA GLN A 96 -6.79 -17.38 16.81
C GLN A 96 -5.49 -17.23 17.64
N LYS A 97 -5.20 -16.02 18.15
CA LYS A 97 -3.97 -15.63 18.87
C LYS A 97 -3.92 -16.11 20.32
N LEU A 98 -4.96 -16.79 20.82
CA LEU A 98 -4.88 -17.54 22.08
C LEU A 98 -3.77 -18.62 22.07
N GLN A 99 -3.03 -18.82 20.97
CA GLN A 99 -1.98 -19.83 20.84
C GLN A 99 -0.57 -19.35 20.40
N ALA A 100 -0.31 -18.08 20.03
CA ALA A 100 1.06 -17.69 19.62
C ALA A 100 1.41 -16.20 19.79
N SER A 101 2.64 -15.97 20.27
CA SER A 101 3.29 -14.69 20.58
C SER A 101 3.68 -13.88 19.35
N GLY A 102 3.40 -12.56 19.36
CA GLY A 102 4.07 -11.50 18.58
C GLY A 102 4.08 -11.61 17.05
N ALA A 103 4.66 -12.67 16.48
CA ALA A 103 4.68 -12.98 15.07
C ALA A 103 3.42 -13.75 14.65
N ILE A 104 2.85 -13.40 13.51
CA ILE A 104 1.69 -14.11 12.97
C ILE A 104 2.18 -15.42 12.34
N ASP A 105 1.73 -16.55 12.88
CA ASP A 105 1.98 -17.89 12.33
C ASP A 105 1.29 -18.03 10.95
N PRO A 106 1.98 -18.55 9.91
CA PRO A 106 1.40 -18.89 8.61
C PRO A 106 0.05 -19.64 8.70
N ARG A 107 -0.12 -20.56 9.64
CA ARG A 107 -1.37 -21.31 9.86
C ARG A 107 -2.51 -20.39 10.27
N THR A 108 -2.21 -19.40 11.10
CA THR A 108 -3.18 -18.37 11.51
C THR A 108 -3.57 -17.52 10.32
N VAL A 109 -2.60 -17.12 9.48
CA VAL A 109 -2.88 -16.38 8.23
C VAL A 109 -3.83 -17.15 7.32
N VAL A 110 -3.56 -18.44 7.08
CA VAL A 110 -4.41 -19.26 6.22
C VAL A 110 -5.83 -19.34 6.78
N LYS A 111 -5.98 -19.57 8.08
CA LYS A 111 -7.29 -19.68 8.72
C LYS A 111 -8.07 -18.36 8.69
N VAL A 112 -7.43 -17.24 9.02
CA VAL A 112 -8.06 -15.91 8.95
C VAL A 112 -8.40 -15.56 7.50
N GLY A 113 -7.51 -15.89 6.57
CA GLY A 113 -7.72 -15.77 5.14
C GLY A 113 -8.96 -16.52 4.65
N GLN A 114 -9.14 -17.76 5.10
CA GLN A 114 -10.31 -18.58 4.78
C GLN A 114 -11.61 -18.02 5.38
N ILE A 115 -11.59 -17.60 6.65
CA ILE A 115 -12.76 -17.06 7.36
C ILE A 115 -13.25 -15.78 6.69
N LEU A 116 -12.33 -14.88 6.34
CA LEU A 116 -12.64 -13.57 5.76
C LEU A 116 -12.64 -13.55 4.23
N GLY A 117 -12.30 -14.67 3.59
CA GLY A 117 -12.20 -14.77 2.13
C GLY A 117 -11.12 -13.86 1.52
N LEU A 118 -10.00 -13.66 2.22
CA LEU A 118 -8.89 -12.83 1.77
C LEU A 118 -8.05 -13.56 0.73
N ASN A 119 -7.46 -12.80 -0.19
CA ASN A 119 -6.44 -13.29 -1.11
C ASN A 119 -5.03 -13.07 -0.54
N ALA A 120 -4.83 -11.98 0.20
CA ALA A 120 -3.57 -11.66 0.85
C ALA A 120 -3.78 -10.91 2.16
N ILE A 121 -2.81 -11.02 3.06
CA ILE A 121 -2.72 -10.25 4.31
C ILE A 121 -1.42 -9.44 4.28
N VAL A 122 -1.51 -8.14 4.52
CA VAL A 122 -0.34 -7.27 4.70
C VAL A 122 -0.10 -7.06 6.19
N THR A 123 1.15 -7.28 6.58
CA THR A 123 1.66 -7.03 7.93
C THR A 123 2.85 -6.09 7.83
N GLY A 124 3.19 -5.39 8.90
CA GLY A 124 4.30 -4.46 8.85
C GLY A 124 4.69 -3.89 10.20
N SER A 125 5.75 -3.09 10.20
CA SER A 125 6.20 -2.34 11.36
C SER A 125 6.83 -1.02 10.95
N VAL A 126 6.63 0.01 11.76
CA VAL A 126 7.46 1.22 11.71
C VAL A 126 8.75 0.89 12.46
N SER A 127 9.85 0.70 11.73
CA SER A 127 11.14 0.31 12.29
C SER A 127 11.95 1.50 12.76
N GLU A 128 11.86 2.63 12.06
CA GLU A 128 12.58 3.86 12.41
C GLU A 128 11.67 5.06 12.28
N PHE A 129 11.79 5.96 13.24
CA PHE A 129 11.17 7.28 13.19
C PHE A 129 12.04 8.27 13.93
N GLY A 130 12.22 9.46 13.36
CA GLY A 130 12.98 10.52 14.02
C GLY A 130 12.69 11.88 13.43
N VAL A 131 12.75 12.91 14.26
CA VAL A 131 12.61 14.31 13.84
C VAL A 131 13.87 15.08 14.20
N LYS A 132 14.62 15.51 13.18
CA LYS A 132 15.78 16.38 13.30
C LYS A 132 15.33 17.84 13.29
N GLN A 133 15.76 18.63 14.27
CA GLN A 133 15.49 20.07 14.31
C GLN A 133 16.81 20.82 14.15
N GLU A 134 16.89 21.67 13.12
CA GLU A 134 18.03 22.54 12.85
C GLU A 134 17.56 23.98 13.01
N GLY A 135 18.25 24.76 13.83
CA GLY A 135 17.94 26.17 14.07
C GLY A 135 19.14 27.06 13.80
N SER A 136 18.92 28.24 13.23
CA SER A 136 19.89 29.32 13.24
C SER A 136 19.26 30.58 13.82
N GLU A 137 19.98 31.18 14.78
CA GLU A 137 19.55 32.38 15.48
C GLU A 137 20.60 33.47 15.23
N TYR A 138 20.20 34.47 14.44
CA TYR A 138 20.94 35.71 14.21
C TYR A 138 20.14 36.87 14.81
N VAL A 139 20.82 37.96 15.19
CA VAL A 139 20.25 39.13 15.90
C VAL A 139 18.91 39.64 15.32
N ILE A 140 18.72 39.51 14.00
CA ILE A 140 17.54 40.02 13.28
C ILE A 140 16.68 38.89 12.66
N VAL A 141 17.23 37.69 12.49
CA VAL A 141 16.63 36.59 11.73
C VAL A 141 16.72 35.28 12.50
N GLN A 142 15.57 34.65 12.72
CA GLN A 142 15.46 33.29 13.27
C GLN A 142 14.97 32.34 12.19
N SER A 143 15.64 31.19 12.04
CA SER A 143 15.21 30.12 11.14
C SER A 143 15.16 28.80 11.90
N LYS A 144 14.08 28.03 11.72
CA LYS A 144 13.92 26.69 12.27
C LYS A 144 13.47 25.74 11.17
N ARG A 145 14.27 24.70 10.94
CA ARG A 145 14.01 23.62 9.99
C ARG A 145 13.76 22.33 10.76
N GLN A 146 12.66 21.65 10.46
CA GLN A 146 12.32 20.35 11.00
C GLN A 146 12.33 19.33 9.86
N THR A 147 13.02 18.22 10.04
CA THR A 147 13.09 17.10 9.09
C THR A 147 12.67 15.83 9.81
N ALA A 148 11.50 15.30 9.46
CA ALA A 148 11.04 13.99 9.91
C ALA A 148 11.43 12.92 8.90
N GLU A 149 11.88 11.79 9.41
CA GLU A 149 12.32 10.62 8.67
C GLU A 149 11.64 9.39 9.27
N ALA A 150 11.03 8.56 8.43
CA ALA A 150 10.31 7.36 8.85
C ALA A 150 10.65 6.20 7.92
N THR A 151 10.96 5.04 8.48
CA THR A 151 11.17 3.78 7.77
C THR A 151 10.10 2.79 8.18
N VAL A 152 9.45 2.18 7.18
CA VAL A 152 8.38 1.21 7.36
C VAL A 152 8.79 -0.07 6.64
N ASP A 153 8.62 -1.21 7.31
CA ASP A 153 8.82 -2.53 6.72
C ASP A 153 7.47 -3.21 6.53
N ILE A 154 7.26 -3.84 5.37
CA ILE A 154 6.04 -4.59 5.07
C ILE A 154 6.33 -6.02 4.64
N ARG A 155 5.35 -6.89 4.86
CA ARG A 155 5.30 -8.25 4.34
C ARG A 155 3.90 -8.53 3.80
N ILE A 156 3.84 -9.07 2.59
CA ILE A 156 2.61 -9.59 2.00
C ILE A 156 2.63 -11.11 2.17
N VAL A 157 1.61 -11.62 2.86
CA VAL A 157 1.42 -13.04 3.08
C VAL A 157 0.25 -13.52 2.25
N ASP A 158 0.45 -14.61 1.53
CA ASP A 158 -0.58 -15.29 0.78
C ASP A 158 -1.60 -15.95 1.72
N ALA A 159 -2.87 -15.63 1.56
CA ALA A 159 -3.93 -16.09 2.47
C ALA A 159 -4.33 -17.56 2.25
N GLU A 160 -3.88 -18.19 1.17
CA GLU A 160 -4.15 -19.60 0.86
C GLU A 160 -3.02 -20.50 1.37
N THR A 161 -1.76 -20.10 1.15
CA THR A 161 -0.60 -20.92 1.51
C THR A 161 0.10 -20.49 2.80
N GLY A 162 -0.16 -19.27 3.29
CA GLY A 162 0.52 -18.69 4.45
C GLY A 162 1.94 -18.22 4.16
N GLN A 163 2.37 -18.22 2.90
CA GLN A 163 3.73 -17.87 2.49
C GLN A 163 3.92 -16.37 2.36
N VAL A 164 5.08 -15.86 2.74
CA VAL A 164 5.48 -14.48 2.44
C VAL A 164 5.85 -14.38 0.96
N ILE A 165 4.99 -13.76 0.16
CA ILE A 165 5.19 -13.60 -1.29
C ILE A 165 5.97 -12.33 -1.65
N PHE A 166 6.07 -11.41 -0.70
CA PHE A 166 6.80 -10.16 -0.86
C PHE A 166 7.15 -9.56 0.49
N ALA A 167 8.33 -8.97 0.60
CA ALA A 167 8.73 -8.13 1.73
C ALA A 167 9.58 -6.98 1.20
N ASP A 168 9.40 -5.79 1.76
CA ASP A 168 10.07 -4.59 1.31
C ASP A 168 10.17 -3.57 2.44
N SER A 169 11.07 -2.60 2.28
CA SER A 169 11.28 -1.51 3.22
C SER A 169 11.25 -0.18 2.48
N GLY A 170 10.64 0.83 3.09
CA GLY A 170 10.35 2.10 2.46
C GLY A 170 10.62 3.22 3.43
N THR A 171 11.36 4.22 2.97
CA THR A 171 11.73 5.39 3.78
C THR A 171 11.10 6.66 3.22
N GLY A 172 10.53 7.47 4.09
CA GLY A 172 9.93 8.75 3.74
C GLY A 172 10.53 9.89 4.55
N ILE A 173 10.69 11.06 3.91
CA ILE A 173 11.33 12.23 4.52
C ILE A 173 10.45 13.46 4.30
N ALA A 174 9.92 14.02 5.37
CA ALA A 174 9.16 15.26 5.33
C ALA A 174 9.95 16.42 5.96
N LYS A 175 9.95 17.57 5.30
CA LYS A 175 10.67 18.77 5.77
C LYS A 175 9.68 19.92 5.93
N ASN A 176 9.81 20.67 7.03
CA ASN A 176 9.15 21.95 7.22
C ASN A 176 10.18 23.01 7.65
N ALA A 177 10.02 24.23 7.17
CA ALA A 177 10.87 25.37 7.52
C ALA A 177 9.99 26.56 7.90
N LYS A 178 10.25 27.14 9.07
CA LYS A 178 9.59 28.35 9.56
C LYS A 178 10.68 29.37 9.91
N GLY A 179 10.46 30.63 9.53
CA GLY A 179 11.39 31.73 9.81
C GLY A 179 10.67 32.96 10.34
N SER A 180 11.38 33.76 11.12
CA SER A 180 10.91 35.05 11.62
C SER A 180 12.00 36.11 11.43
N VAL A 181 11.58 37.31 11.05
CA VAL A 181 12.45 38.49 10.90
C VAL A 181 11.86 39.60 11.76
N LEU A 182 12.65 40.17 12.68
CA LEU A 182 12.21 41.25 13.58
C LEU A 182 10.89 40.94 14.33
N GLY A 183 10.67 39.68 14.72
CA GLY A 183 9.44 39.27 15.40
C GLY A 183 8.20 39.14 14.50
N LEU A 184 8.34 39.40 13.19
CA LEU A 184 7.32 39.16 12.18
C LEU A 184 7.55 37.75 11.60
N GLY A 185 6.56 36.87 11.73
CA GLY A 185 6.63 35.46 11.31
C GLY A 185 6.05 34.50 12.36
N GLY A 186 5.74 33.27 11.96
CA GLY A 186 5.17 32.27 12.87
C GLY A 186 6.22 31.71 13.84
N ARG A 187 5.99 31.82 15.15
CA ARG A 187 6.79 31.11 16.17
C ARG A 187 6.64 29.59 15.96
N GLY A 188 7.76 28.93 15.68
CA GLY A 188 7.80 27.53 15.25
C GLY A 188 7.59 26.50 16.36
N GLY A 189 6.33 26.22 16.68
CA GLY A 189 5.92 25.00 17.39
C GLY A 189 6.19 23.74 16.56
N TYR A 190 6.22 22.58 17.24
CA TYR A 190 6.25 21.25 16.59
C TYR A 190 5.07 21.13 15.61
N ASP A 191 5.34 20.73 14.37
CA ASP A 191 4.30 20.50 13.38
C ASP A 191 4.04 19.00 13.26
N GLU A 192 3.04 18.48 13.97
CA GLU A 192 2.65 17.07 13.94
C GLU A 192 2.34 16.56 12.52
N THR A 193 2.05 17.45 11.56
CA THR A 193 1.77 17.03 10.17
C THR A 193 2.99 16.49 9.44
N ILE A 194 4.21 16.78 9.90
CA ILE A 194 5.45 16.27 9.26
C ILE A 194 5.61 14.76 9.48
N GLU A 195 5.13 14.24 10.61
CA GLU A 195 5.17 12.81 10.92
C GLU A 195 4.34 12.03 9.89
N GLY A 196 3.08 12.44 9.72
CA GLY A 196 2.15 11.83 8.78
C GLY A 196 2.60 11.95 7.32
N LYS A 197 3.29 13.04 6.96
CA LYS A 197 3.88 13.22 5.62
C LYS A 197 5.02 12.23 5.38
N ALA A 198 5.92 12.06 6.35
CA ALA A 198 7.04 11.12 6.24
C ALA A 198 6.53 9.68 6.14
N LEU A 199 5.61 9.27 7.04
CA LEU A 199 4.98 7.95 6.99
C LEU A 199 4.27 7.70 5.66
N ARG A 200 3.49 8.66 5.16
CA ARG A 200 2.81 8.52 3.87
C ARG A 200 3.77 8.36 2.71
N GLN A 201 4.87 9.12 2.70
CA GLN A 201 5.89 8.97 1.67
C GLN A 201 6.54 7.59 1.71
N ALA A 202 6.83 7.05 2.90
CA ALA A 202 7.34 5.68 3.05
C ALA A 202 6.36 4.65 2.47
N ILE A 203 5.08 4.78 2.80
CA ILE A 203 4.05 3.78 2.47
C ILE A 203 3.65 3.79 0.99
N VAL A 204 3.52 4.98 0.39
CA VAL A 204 3.08 5.11 -1.00
C VAL A 204 3.97 4.32 -1.96
N GLN A 205 5.27 4.18 -1.64
CA GLN A 205 6.25 3.40 -2.40
C GLN A 205 5.86 1.92 -2.55
N PHE A 206 5.16 1.35 -1.57
CA PHE A 206 4.75 -0.05 -1.63
C PHE A 206 3.54 -0.31 -2.52
N THR A 207 2.71 0.70 -2.77
CA THR A 207 1.38 0.52 -3.37
C THR A 207 1.46 -0.19 -4.72
N GLU A 208 2.39 0.23 -5.59
CA GLU A 208 2.59 -0.37 -6.91
C GLU A 208 3.12 -1.81 -6.81
N ASN A 209 4.06 -2.06 -5.89
CA ASN A 209 4.62 -3.40 -5.65
C ASN A 209 3.54 -4.35 -5.12
N ILE A 210 2.72 -3.93 -4.15
CA ILE A 210 1.60 -4.71 -3.63
C ILE A 210 0.63 -5.06 -4.77
N VAL A 211 0.24 -4.07 -5.58
CA VAL A 211 -0.61 -4.29 -6.75
C VAL A 211 0.00 -5.33 -7.69
N SER A 212 1.27 -5.18 -8.03
CA SER A 212 1.97 -6.08 -8.94
C SER A 212 2.00 -7.51 -8.41
N GLN A 213 2.42 -7.71 -7.15
CA GLN A 213 2.58 -9.05 -6.56
C GLN A 213 1.23 -9.76 -6.40
N VAL A 214 0.22 -9.05 -5.88
CA VAL A 214 -1.09 -9.65 -5.63
C VAL A 214 -1.83 -9.92 -6.96
N SER A 215 -1.52 -9.19 -8.03
CA SER A 215 -2.12 -9.42 -9.36
C SER A 215 -1.53 -10.61 -10.13
N LYS A 216 -0.39 -11.16 -9.72
CA LYS A 216 0.24 -12.32 -10.38
C LYS A 216 -0.60 -13.61 -10.25
N LYS A 217 -1.37 -13.74 -9.18
CA LYS A 217 -2.28 -14.88 -9.00
C LYS A 217 -3.56 -14.69 -9.81
N PRO A 218 -4.09 -15.74 -10.45
CA PRO A 218 -5.41 -15.71 -11.06
C PRO A 218 -6.46 -15.22 -10.05
N TRP A 219 -7.36 -14.35 -10.51
CA TRP A 219 -8.45 -13.90 -9.65
C TRP A 219 -9.44 -15.05 -9.41
N THR A 220 -9.90 -15.18 -8.17
CA THR A 220 -10.87 -16.20 -7.77
C THR A 220 -12.00 -15.58 -6.95
N CYS A 221 -13.22 -16.09 -7.16
CA CYS A 221 -14.32 -15.96 -6.20
C CYS A 221 -14.78 -17.35 -5.75
N ARG A 222 -15.70 -17.38 -4.78
CA ARG A 222 -16.21 -18.61 -4.17
C ARG A 222 -17.72 -18.69 -4.37
N ILE A 223 -18.20 -19.90 -4.57
CA ILE A 223 -19.62 -20.23 -4.59
C ILE A 223 -20.15 -20.17 -3.15
N ALA A 224 -21.06 -19.23 -2.91
CA ALA A 224 -21.78 -19.04 -1.66
C ALA A 224 -22.97 -20.00 -1.52
N GLY A 225 -23.57 -20.41 -2.63
CA GLY A 225 -24.72 -21.31 -2.64
C GLY A 225 -25.07 -21.77 -4.05
N VAL A 226 -25.87 -22.82 -4.14
CA VAL A 226 -26.41 -23.34 -5.41
C VAL A 226 -27.87 -23.70 -5.21
N ARG A 227 -28.74 -23.31 -6.15
CA ARG A 227 -30.18 -23.67 -6.15
C ARG A 227 -30.62 -23.91 -7.60
N GLY A 228 -30.91 -25.17 -7.93
CA GLY A 228 -31.16 -25.56 -9.32
C GLY A 228 -29.94 -25.20 -10.17
N ASP A 229 -30.18 -24.50 -11.28
CA ASP A 229 -29.12 -24.04 -12.19
C ASP A 229 -28.48 -22.70 -11.79
N SER A 230 -29.01 -22.05 -10.76
CA SER A 230 -28.49 -20.78 -10.24
C SER A 230 -27.37 -21.03 -9.22
N VAL A 231 -26.21 -20.44 -9.50
CA VAL A 231 -25.02 -20.41 -8.67
C VAL A 231 -24.88 -19.00 -8.07
N TYR A 232 -24.75 -18.92 -6.76
CA TYR A 232 -24.58 -17.66 -6.04
C TYR A 232 -23.10 -17.46 -5.73
N LEU A 233 -22.54 -16.34 -6.17
CA LEU A 233 -21.11 -16.04 -6.05
C LEU A 233 -20.88 -14.98 -4.99
N ASN A 234 -19.82 -15.16 -4.20
CA ASN A 234 -19.36 -14.14 -3.26
C ASN A 234 -18.60 -12.99 -3.93
N ALA A 235 -18.89 -12.73 -5.21
CA ALA A 235 -18.38 -11.60 -5.96
C ALA A 235 -19.42 -10.98 -6.87
N GLY A 236 -19.59 -9.66 -6.79
CA GLY A 236 -20.56 -8.90 -7.55
C GLY A 236 -20.01 -7.59 -8.13
N PRO A 237 -20.89 -6.67 -8.55
CA PRO A 237 -20.49 -5.42 -9.21
C PRO A 237 -19.52 -4.55 -8.40
N THR A 238 -19.63 -4.55 -7.07
CA THR A 238 -18.70 -3.82 -6.20
C THR A 238 -17.26 -4.31 -6.32
N MET A 239 -17.07 -5.57 -6.71
CA MET A 239 -15.80 -6.21 -7.00
C MET A 239 -15.46 -6.27 -8.49
N GLY A 240 -16.18 -5.53 -9.35
CA GLY A 240 -15.90 -5.48 -10.79
C GLY A 240 -16.39 -6.71 -11.56
N ILE A 241 -17.35 -7.46 -10.99
CA ILE A 241 -18.04 -8.55 -11.69
C ILE A 241 -19.31 -8.01 -12.32
N GLU A 242 -19.37 -8.10 -13.65
CA GLU A 242 -20.42 -7.52 -14.48
C GLU A 242 -21.33 -8.62 -15.06
N GLU A 243 -22.57 -8.23 -15.38
CA GLU A 243 -23.51 -9.13 -16.05
C GLU A 243 -22.97 -9.56 -17.41
N GLY A 244 -23.17 -10.82 -17.77
CA GLY A 244 -22.64 -11.44 -18.99
C GLY A 244 -21.23 -12.01 -18.86
N GLN A 245 -20.49 -11.72 -17.78
CA GLN A 245 -19.17 -12.33 -17.55
C GLN A 245 -19.28 -13.83 -17.36
N GLU A 246 -18.34 -14.57 -17.97
CA GLU A 246 -18.23 -16.01 -17.83
C GLU A 246 -17.13 -16.39 -16.85
N LEU A 247 -17.43 -17.40 -16.04
CA LEU A 247 -16.51 -17.89 -15.02
C LEU A 247 -16.39 -19.41 -15.08
N ASN A 248 -15.15 -19.89 -15.09
CA ASN A 248 -14.83 -21.31 -14.98
C ASN A 248 -14.85 -21.73 -13.51
N CYS A 249 -15.64 -22.76 -13.20
CA CYS A 249 -15.84 -23.29 -11.86
C CYS A 249 -14.95 -24.50 -11.61
N PHE A 250 -14.36 -24.56 -10.43
CA PHE A 250 -13.46 -25.63 -10.00
C PHE A 250 -13.81 -26.09 -8.58
N SER A 251 -13.74 -27.40 -8.36
CA SER A 251 -13.79 -28.01 -7.04
C SER A 251 -12.39 -27.99 -6.44
N LEU A 252 -12.25 -27.45 -5.22
CA LEU A 252 -11.02 -27.54 -4.46
C LEU A 252 -11.02 -28.87 -3.69
N GLY A 253 -10.14 -29.77 -4.12
CA GLY A 253 -9.89 -31.05 -3.47
C GLY A 253 -8.92 -30.93 -2.29
N LYS A 254 -8.13 -31.99 -2.08
CA LYS A 254 -7.20 -32.07 -0.95
C LYS A 254 -6.12 -31.00 -1.08
N GLN A 255 -5.68 -30.49 0.06
CA GLN A 255 -4.51 -29.63 0.13
C GLN A 255 -3.27 -30.44 -0.25
N ILE A 256 -2.47 -29.90 -1.17
CA ILE A 256 -1.19 -30.45 -1.56
C ILE A 256 -0.12 -29.76 -0.75
N THR A 257 0.63 -30.56 0.00
CA THR A 257 1.68 -30.09 0.91
C THR A 257 2.99 -30.76 0.54
N ASP A 258 4.07 -29.98 0.52
CA ASP A 258 5.41 -30.50 0.32
C ASP A 258 5.80 -31.41 1.51
N PRO A 259 6.21 -32.67 1.26
CA PRO A 259 6.43 -33.66 2.30
C PRO A 259 7.67 -33.38 3.17
N THR A 260 8.60 -32.55 2.70
CA THR A 260 9.86 -32.25 3.41
C THR A 260 9.73 -31.00 4.25
N THR A 261 9.08 -29.97 3.70
CA THR A 261 8.98 -28.63 4.31
C THR A 261 7.67 -28.41 5.05
N GLY A 262 6.65 -29.26 4.81
CA GLY A 262 5.31 -29.07 5.36
C GLY A 262 4.57 -27.87 4.78
N LEU A 263 5.08 -27.30 3.68
CA LEU A 263 4.56 -26.11 3.03
C LEU A 263 3.33 -26.44 2.18
N VAL A 264 2.28 -25.65 2.34
CA VAL A 264 1.09 -25.74 1.47
C VAL A 264 1.45 -25.20 0.09
N LEU A 265 1.35 -26.06 -0.93
CA LEU A 265 1.57 -25.71 -2.33
C LEU A 265 0.28 -25.26 -3.03
N GLY A 266 -0.87 -25.76 -2.57
CA GLY A 266 -2.17 -25.41 -3.12
C GLY A 266 -3.19 -26.52 -2.84
N HIS A 267 -4.16 -26.65 -3.73
CA HIS A 267 -5.19 -27.68 -3.67
C HIS A 267 -5.29 -28.41 -5.00
N GLU A 268 -5.76 -29.65 -4.97
CA GLU A 268 -6.22 -30.32 -6.19
C GLU A 268 -7.39 -29.54 -6.78
N GLU A 269 -7.45 -29.46 -8.11
CA GLU A 269 -8.49 -28.74 -8.82
C GLU A 269 -9.15 -29.63 -9.86
N GLU A 270 -10.48 -29.76 -9.75
CA GLU A 270 -11.28 -30.48 -10.72
C GLU A 270 -12.24 -29.51 -11.44
N PRO A 271 -12.28 -29.49 -12.78
CA PRO A 271 -13.16 -28.60 -13.52
C PRO A 271 -14.62 -29.04 -13.41
N LEU A 272 -15.49 -28.12 -12.99
CA LEU A 272 -16.92 -28.37 -12.80
C LEU A 272 -17.76 -27.91 -13.99
N GLY A 273 -17.35 -26.81 -14.63
CA GLY A 273 -18.09 -26.22 -15.74
C GLY A 273 -17.89 -24.71 -15.84
N THR A 274 -18.73 -24.06 -16.65
CA THR A 274 -18.72 -22.60 -16.85
C THR A 274 -20.06 -22.03 -16.45
N VAL A 275 -20.06 -20.95 -15.67
CA VAL A 275 -21.24 -20.14 -15.34
C VAL A 275 -21.20 -18.80 -16.06
N ARG A 276 -22.36 -18.20 -16.31
CA ARG A 276 -22.50 -16.81 -16.76
C ARG A 276 -23.22 -15.98 -15.73
N VAL A 277 -22.66 -14.84 -15.36
CA VAL A 277 -23.28 -13.88 -14.44
C VAL A 277 -24.53 -13.28 -15.07
N THR A 278 -25.65 -13.36 -14.35
CA THR A 278 -26.97 -12.85 -14.80
C THR A 278 -27.44 -11.63 -14.01
N GLY A 279 -26.78 -11.29 -12.90
CA GLY A 279 -27.11 -10.07 -12.16
C GLY A 279 -26.54 -10.03 -10.74
N PRO A 280 -26.76 -8.93 -10.00
CA PRO A 280 -26.31 -8.79 -8.63
C PRO A 280 -27.14 -9.64 -7.65
N LEU A 281 -26.48 -10.13 -6.60
CA LEU A 281 -27.14 -10.76 -5.45
C LEU A 281 -27.47 -9.68 -4.41
N GLY A 282 -28.76 -9.39 -4.26
CA GLY A 282 -29.26 -8.38 -3.33
C GLY A 282 -28.92 -6.94 -3.74
N ALA A 283 -29.32 -5.97 -2.90
CA ALA A 283 -29.17 -4.54 -3.21
C ALA A 283 -27.74 -4.01 -3.06
N ASN A 284 -26.90 -4.67 -2.25
CA ASN A 284 -25.58 -4.17 -1.88
C ASN A 284 -24.50 -4.46 -2.94
N GLY A 285 -24.78 -5.32 -3.93
CA GLY A 285 -23.87 -5.63 -5.03
C GLY A 285 -22.57 -6.34 -4.62
N GLU A 286 -22.52 -6.95 -3.44
CA GLU A 286 -21.36 -7.69 -2.93
C GLU A 286 -21.21 -9.08 -3.57
N GLY A 287 -22.34 -9.69 -3.94
CA GLY A 287 -22.41 -10.96 -4.64
C GLY A 287 -23.09 -10.84 -6.00
N SER A 288 -23.09 -11.94 -6.75
CA SER A 288 -23.81 -12.07 -8.01
C SER A 288 -24.50 -13.42 -8.13
N ILE A 289 -25.50 -13.46 -9.00
CA ILE A 289 -26.18 -14.67 -9.43
C ILE A 289 -25.60 -15.02 -10.80
N ALA A 290 -25.27 -16.29 -10.99
CA ALA A 290 -24.79 -16.82 -12.24
C ALA A 290 -25.54 -18.11 -12.60
N HIS A 291 -25.71 -18.38 -13.89
CA HIS A 291 -26.38 -19.58 -14.37
C HIS A 291 -25.37 -20.52 -15.01
N MET A 292 -25.55 -21.83 -14.81
CA MET A 292 -24.71 -22.84 -15.46
C MET A 292 -24.91 -22.81 -16.98
N LEU A 293 -23.83 -22.60 -17.73
CA LEU A 293 -23.83 -22.71 -19.20
C LEU A 293 -23.46 -24.12 -19.65
N LYS A 294 -22.41 -24.69 -19.06
CA LYS A 294 -21.87 -26.00 -19.42
C LYS A 294 -21.37 -26.66 -18.16
N GLN A 295 -21.84 -27.87 -17.90
CA GLN A 295 -21.35 -28.72 -16.82
C GLN A 295 -20.44 -29.79 -17.39
N THR A 296 -19.23 -29.92 -16.86
CA THR A 296 -18.23 -30.93 -17.26
C THR A 296 -17.96 -31.94 -16.15
N GLY A 297 -18.17 -31.55 -14.89
CA GLY A 297 -17.93 -32.39 -13.73
C GLY A 297 -19.17 -32.56 -12.86
N ARG A 298 -18.95 -32.81 -11.56
CA ARG A 298 -20.04 -32.84 -10.57
C ARG A 298 -20.76 -31.49 -10.51
N ALA A 299 -21.95 -31.48 -9.92
CA ALA A 299 -22.67 -30.24 -9.66
C ALA A 299 -21.83 -29.32 -8.73
N PRO A 300 -21.81 -28.00 -8.98
CA PRO A 300 -21.16 -27.04 -8.10
C PRO A 300 -21.76 -27.06 -6.69
N GLN A 301 -20.95 -26.79 -5.68
CA GLN A 301 -21.32 -26.78 -4.28
C GLN A 301 -20.80 -25.53 -3.58
N PRO A 302 -21.38 -25.14 -2.42
CA PRO A 302 -20.80 -24.10 -1.60
C PRO A 302 -19.33 -24.40 -1.29
N LYS A 303 -18.50 -23.36 -1.33
CA LYS A 303 -17.03 -23.38 -1.18
C LYS A 303 -16.20 -23.70 -2.41
N ASP A 304 -16.79 -24.22 -3.49
CA ASP A 304 -16.10 -24.31 -4.78
C ASP A 304 -15.70 -22.90 -5.27
N ILE A 305 -14.72 -22.83 -6.17
CA ILE A 305 -14.19 -21.54 -6.65
C ILE A 305 -14.54 -21.30 -8.12
N CYS A 306 -14.55 -20.04 -8.51
CA CYS A 306 -14.71 -19.63 -9.90
C CYS A 306 -13.61 -18.63 -10.29
N ARG A 307 -13.13 -18.71 -11.53
CA ARG A 307 -12.16 -17.79 -12.14
C ARG A 307 -12.74 -17.18 -13.39
N LEU A 308 -12.28 -15.98 -13.77
CA LEU A 308 -12.58 -15.43 -15.09
C LEU A 308 -12.24 -16.46 -16.17
N ALA A 309 -13.18 -16.69 -17.09
CA ALA A 309 -12.88 -17.42 -18.30
C ALA A 309 -11.94 -16.57 -19.18
N ASP A 310 -10.93 -17.23 -19.76
CA ASP A 310 -10.01 -16.61 -20.72
C ASP A 310 -10.69 -16.38 -22.08
#